data_AF-A0A9D4S0Y0-F1
#
_entry.id   AF-A0A9D4S0Y0-F1
#
_cell.length_a   1.000
_cell.length_b   1.000
_cell.length_c   1.000
_cell.angle_alpha   90.00
_cell.angle_beta   90.00
_cell.angle_gamma   90.00
#
_symmetry.space_group_name_H-M   'P 1'
#
loop_
_entity.id
_entity.type
_entity.pdbx_description
1 polymer ?
#
loop_
_entity_poly.entity_id
_entity_poly.type
_entity_poly.pdbx_seq_one_letter_code
_entity_poly.pdbx_strand_id
1 'polypeptide(L)' 'MGIRPKDPLPNELEFEIDTENIKSIDFLVDDIRLDGARHILFATPVQLQLLQRAKRWFIDGTFKVVSRPFYQLM' A
#
# COMPACT_ATOMS: atom_id res chain seq x y z
N MET A 1 26.95 -2.81 -19.72
CA MET A 1 25.64 -3.23 -19.17
C MET A 1 25.84 -3.49 -17.68
N GLY A 2 25.16 -2.73 -16.81
CA GLY A 2 25.28 -2.92 -15.36
C GLY A 2 24.49 -4.17 -14.93
N ILE A 3 25.13 -5.04 -14.16
CA ILE A 3 24.51 -6.26 -13.60
C ILE A 3 23.50 -5.80 -12.55
N ARG A 4 22.23 -6.17 -12.70
CA ARG A 4 21.22 -5.94 -11.65
C ARG A 4 21.66 -6.71 -10.39
N PRO A 5 21.68 -6.09 -9.19
CA PRO A 5 21.93 -6.81 -7.94
C PRO A 5 20.94 -7.98 -7.82
N LYS A 6 21.41 -9.12 -7.28
CA LYS A 6 20.51 -10.23 -6.97
C LYS A 6 19.53 -9.77 -5.89
N ASP A 7 18.24 -9.99 -6.13
CA ASP A 7 17.23 -9.70 -5.12
C ASP A 7 17.53 -10.56 -3.88
N PRO A 8 17.49 -10.00 -2.66
CA PRO A 8 17.79 -10.72 -1.42
C PRO A 8 16.81 -11.88 -1.22
N LEU A 9 17.28 -12.96 -0.62
CA LEU A 9 16.41 -14.09 -0.31
C LEU A 9 15.35 -13.65 0.72
N PRO A 10 14.12 -14.18 0.68
CA PRO A 10 13.04 -13.75 1.59
C PRO A 10 13.40 -13.80 3.08
N ASN A 11 14.35 -14.66 3.43
CA ASN A 11 14.82 -14.94 4.78
C ASN A 11 15.89 -13.95 5.27
N GLU A 12 16.41 -13.09 4.38
CA GLU A 12 17.44 -12.09 4.65
C GLU A 12 16.84 -10.71 4.89
N LEU A 13 15.53 -10.54 4.67
CA LEU A 13 14.82 -9.28 4.84
C LEU A 13 14.07 -9.30 6.18
N GLU A 14 14.58 -8.53 7.13
CA GLU A 14 13.86 -8.21 8.36
C GLU A 14 12.99 -6.99 8.10
N PHE A 15 11.68 -7.20 8.01
CA PHE A 15 10.72 -6.11 7.90
C PHE A 15 10.14 -5.81 9.28
N GLU A 16 10.32 -4.58 9.74
CA GLU A 16 9.58 -4.07 10.88
C GLU A 16 8.31 -3.37 10.40
N ILE A 17 7.18 -3.70 11.02
CA ILE A 17 5.93 -2.99 10.74
C ILE A 17 6.02 -1.63 11.44
N ASP A 18 6.13 -0.58 10.64
CA ASP A 18 5.98 0.79 11.13
C ASP A 18 4.51 1.07 11.45
N THR A 19 4.20 1.05 12.75
CA THR A 19 2.85 1.32 13.27
C THR A 19 2.61 2.79 13.58
N GLU A 20 3.62 3.66 13.52
CA GLU A 20 3.46 5.08 13.83
C GLU A 20 2.54 5.75 12.82
N ASN A 21 2.69 5.41 11.53
CA ASN A 21 1.86 5.91 10.46
C ASN A 21 0.39 5.43 10.55
N ILE A 22 0.15 4.23 11.06
CA ILE A 22 -1.22 3.68 11.24
C ILE A 22 -1.99 4.46 12.31
N LYS A 23 -1.30 5.01 13.31
CA LYS A 23 -1.90 5.79 14.40
C LYS A 23 -2.23 7.23 14.00
N SER A 24 -1.81 7.67 12.81
CA SER A 24 -2.14 9.01 12.33
C SER A 24 -3.64 9.08 12.05
N ILE A 25 -4.31 10.08 12.65
CA ILE A 25 -5.71 10.41 12.37
C ILE A 25 -5.95 10.60 10.86
N ASP A 26 -4.93 11.07 10.15
CA ASP A 26 -5.01 11.41 8.73
C ASP A 26 -4.68 10.23 7.80
N PHE A 27 -4.43 9.02 8.35
CA PHE A 27 -4.04 7.87 7.54
C PHE A 27 -5.22 7.25 6.78
N LEU A 28 -6.40 7.18 7.40
CA LEU A 28 -7.65 6.86 6.69
C LEU A 28 -8.16 8.16 6.06
N VAL A 29 -7.99 8.28 4.75
CA VAL A 29 -8.36 9.49 4.02
C VAL A 29 -9.85 9.50 3.70
N ASP A 30 -10.39 8.36 3.25
CA ASP A 30 -11.81 8.27 2.87
C ASP A 30 -12.33 6.82 2.83
N ASP A 31 -13.65 6.67 2.98
CA ASP A 31 -14.41 5.41 2.83
C ASP A 31 -15.54 5.63 1.81
N ILE A 32 -15.21 5.38 0.54
CA ILE A 32 -16.04 5.74 -0.60
C ILE A 32 -16.90 4.54 -0.99
N ARG A 33 -18.21 4.77 -1.15
CA ARG A 33 -19.15 3.79 -1.71
C ARG A 33 -19.61 4.26 -3.09
N LEU A 34 -19.20 3.53 -4.12
CA LEU A 34 -19.53 3.84 -5.52
C LEU A 34 -19.76 2.54 -6.29
N ASP A 35 -20.77 2.51 -7.18
CA ASP A 35 -21.07 1.37 -8.05
C ASP A 35 -21.21 0.02 -7.34
N GLY A 36 -21.73 0.04 -6.11
CA GLY A 36 -21.88 -1.17 -5.28
C GLY A 36 -20.56 -1.70 -4.69
N ALA A 37 -19.44 -1.00 -4.89
CA ALA A 37 -18.15 -1.30 -4.31
C ALA A 37 -17.81 -0.34 -3.16
N ARG A 38 -16.98 -0.81 -2.23
CA ARG A 38 -16.40 -0.02 -1.14
C ARG A 38 -14.92 0.18 -1.39
N HIS A 39 -14.49 1.42 -1.51
CA HIS A 39 -13.10 1.82 -1.71
C HIS A 39 -12.62 2.53 -0.45
N ILE A 40 -11.62 1.95 0.21
CA ILE A 40 -11.02 2.55 1.41
C ILE A 40 -9.67 3.13 1.01
N LEU A 41 -9.51 4.44 1.18
CA LEU A 41 -8.30 5.16 0.81
C LEU A 41 -7.42 5.34 2.04
N PHE A 42 -6.24 4.72 2.02
CA PHE A 42 -5.20 4.92 3.02
C PHE A 42 -4.03 5.65 2.39
N ALA A 43 -3.64 6.79 2.96
CA ALA A 43 -2.45 7.53 2.52
C ALA A 43 -1.97 8.49 3.62
N THR A 44 -0.70 8.83 3.61
CA THR A 44 -0.17 9.96 4.40
C THR A 44 -0.33 11.27 3.63
N PRO A 45 -0.37 12.44 4.31
CA PRO A 45 -0.39 13.73 3.63
C PRO A 45 0.77 13.91 2.64
N VAL A 46 1.95 13.37 2.97
CA VAL A 46 3.13 13.40 2.10
C VAL A 46 2.90 12.58 0.82
N GLN A 47 2.32 11.37 0.94
CA GLN A 47 1.99 10.53 -0.21
C GLN A 47 0.98 11.23 -1.14
N LEU A 48 -0.04 11.88 -0.58
CA LEU A 48 -1.02 12.64 -1.35
C LEU A 48 -0.39 13.83 -2.09
N GLN A 49 0.50 14.57 -1.45
CA GLN A 49 1.23 15.67 -2.10
C GLN A 49 2.13 15.20 -3.25
N LEU A 50 2.80 14.06 -3.07
CA LEU A 50 3.61 13.45 -4.12
C LEU A 50 2.73 12.97 -5.29
N LEU A 51 1.61 12.31 -5.00
CA LEU A 51 0.64 11.85 -6.01
C LEU A 51 0.04 13.02 -6.79
N GLN A 52 -0.30 14.13 -6.13
CA GLN A 52 -0.83 15.33 -6.78
C GLN A 52 0.16 15.92 -7.81
N ARG A 53 1.47 15.77 -7.58
CA ARG A 53 2.54 16.27 -8.47
C ARG A 53 2.98 15.23 -9.51
N ALA A 54 2.53 13.98 -9.38
CA ALA A 54 2.95 12.90 -10.25
C ALA A 54 2.34 13.07 -11.65
N LYS A 55 3.21 13.16 -12.67
CA LYS A 55 2.80 13.21 -14.09
C LYS A 55 2.44 11.84 -14.66
N ARG A 56 2.88 10.76 -14.01
CA ARG A 56 2.64 9.38 -14.39
C ARG A 56 2.38 8.57 -13.12
N TRP A 57 1.35 7.74 -13.20
CA TRP A 57 0.95 6.87 -12.11
C TRP A 57 1.44 5.47 -12.44
N PHE A 58 2.30 4.94 -11.58
CA PHE A 58 2.69 3.55 -11.64
C PHE A 58 1.89 2.83 -10.56
N ILE A 59 1.09 1.88 -11.01
CA ILE A 59 0.39 0.95 -10.13
C ILE A 59 1.20 -0.33 -10.14
N ASP A 60 1.61 -0.80 -8.96
CA ASP A 60 2.05 -2.18 -8.83
C ASP A 60 0.81 -3.07 -8.90
N GLY A 61 0.76 -3.93 -9.92
CA GLY A 61 -0.38 -4.78 -10.24
C GLY A 61 -0.54 -5.98 -9.30
N THR A 62 0.07 -5.94 -8.12
CA THR A 62 0.00 -7.00 -7.12
C THR A 62 -1.36 -6.95 -6.39
N PHE A 63 -2.45 -7.06 -7.13
CA PHE A 63 -3.79 -7.20 -6.58
C PHE A 63 -4.12 -8.68 -6.50
N LYS A 64 -4.23 -9.21 -5.27
CA LYS A 64 -4.84 -10.52 -5.06
C LYS A 64 -6.31 -10.31 -4.74
N VAL A 65 -7.21 -10.75 -5.63
CA VAL A 65 -8.63 -10.83 -5.31
C VAL A 65 -8.80 -11.93 -4.27
N VAL A 66 -8.98 -11.54 -3.00
CA VAL A 66 -9.22 -12.47 -1.90
C VAL A 66 -10.72 -12.49 -1.62
N SER A 67 -11.36 -13.63 -1.84
CA SER A 67 -12.81 -13.82 -1.60
C SER A 67 -13.21 -13.67 -0.13
N ARG A 68 -12.23 -13.65 0.79
CA ARG A 68 -12.38 -13.38 2.23
C ARG A 68 -11.32 -12.38 2.68
N PRO A 69 -11.57 -11.07 2.55
CA PRO A 69 -10.54 -10.04 2.72
C PRO A 69 -9.98 -9.95 4.15
N PHE A 70 -10.70 -10.48 5.14
CA PHE A 70 -10.24 -10.51 6.54
C PHE A 70 -10.38 -11.93 7.10
N TYR A 71 -9.25 -12.56 7.38
CA TYR A 71 -9.15 -13.74 8.23
C TYR A 71 -8.00 -13.52 9.20
N GLN A 72 -8.16 -14.01 10.43
CA GLN A 72 -7.08 -13.96 11.42
C GLN A 72 -5.99 -14.93 10.97
N LEU A 73 -4.77 -14.43 10.77
CA LEU A 73 -3.59 -15.28 10.60
C LEU A 73 -3.33 -15.99 11.93
N MET A 74 -3.23 -17.33 11.90
CA MET A 74 -2.85 -18.16 13.05
C MET A 74 -1.37 -18.02 13.37
#